data_AF-A0A7S3I6M0-F1
#
_entry.id   AF-A0A7S3I6M0-F1
#
_cell.length_a   1.000
_cell.length_b   1.000
_cell.length_c   1.000
_cell.angle_alpha   90.00
_cell.angle_beta   90.00
_cell.angle_gamma   90.00
#
_symmetry.space_group_name_H-M   'P 1'
#
loop_
_entity.id
_entity.type
_entity.pdbx_description
1 polymer ?
#
loop_
_entity_poly.entity_id
_entity_poly.type
_entity_poly.pdbx_seq_one_letter_code
_entity_poly.pdbx_strand_id
1 'polypeptide(L)'
;MNRNFQNKSIKDDFVPKCLLQFSYLNKRLNDIYAKEERYIFFMFFYKTSWCPTKKDSHDSKSCIYAHHTRDFRRPPDLFKYAPEDCETLQNGLGWDYCERGLKCGKCHTTVERLYHPDKYKRIECDRTRCNKMDICAFFHNSREKSTAHKLCKQHMKARQSLKLPNVNQ
;
A
#
# COMPACT_ATOMS: atom_id res chain seq x y z
N MET A 1 36.81 -13.10 -17.38
CA MET A 1 35.60 -13.91 -17.10
C MET A 1 35.57 -14.27 -15.63
N ASN A 2 34.38 -14.58 -15.10
CA ASN A 2 34.03 -14.91 -13.70
C ASN A 2 33.61 -13.73 -12.81
N ARG A 3 32.36 -13.30 -12.99
CA ARG A 3 31.58 -12.63 -11.95
C ARG A 3 31.08 -13.69 -10.97
N ASN A 4 31.63 -13.71 -9.77
CA ASN A 4 31.09 -14.47 -8.64
C ASN A 4 29.74 -13.87 -8.24
N PHE A 5 28.65 -14.52 -8.63
CA PHE A 5 27.33 -14.33 -8.04
C PHE A 5 27.31 -15.00 -6.67
N GLN A 6 27.85 -14.32 -5.66
CA GLN A 6 27.57 -14.70 -4.28
C GLN A 6 26.13 -14.29 -3.95
N ASN A 7 25.33 -15.31 -3.65
CA ASN A 7 24.04 -15.24 -2.98
C ASN A 7 24.02 -14.15 -1.91
N LYS A 8 23.48 -12.97 -2.26
CA LYS A 8 23.03 -12.00 -1.26
C LYS A 8 21.72 -12.54 -0.72
N SER A 9 21.82 -13.31 0.37
CA SER A 9 20.72 -13.50 1.30
C SER A 9 20.03 -12.14 1.47
N ILE A 10 18.76 -12.05 1.08
CA ILE A 10 17.96 -10.83 1.15
C ILE A 10 17.87 -10.49 2.63
N LYS A 11 18.72 -9.56 3.07
CA LYS A 11 18.64 -8.95 4.41
C LYS A 11 17.18 -8.59 4.63
N ASP A 12 16.62 -8.97 5.77
CA ASP A 12 15.32 -8.51 6.23
C ASP A 12 15.21 -7.01 5.92
N ASP A 13 14.27 -6.63 5.05
CA ASP A 13 14.20 -5.29 4.48
C ASP A 13 14.14 -4.28 5.64
N PHE A 14 15.26 -3.60 5.90
CA PHE A 14 15.43 -2.75 7.07
C PHE A 14 14.32 -1.70 7.12
N VAL A 15 13.53 -1.71 8.19
CA VAL A 15 12.55 -0.66 8.47
C VAL A 15 13.11 0.22 9.57
N PRO A 16 13.33 1.52 9.32
CA PRO A 16 13.77 2.45 10.35
C PRO A 16 12.85 2.38 11.59
N LYS A 17 13.45 2.26 12.79
CA LYS A 17 12.71 2.16 14.06
C LYS A 17 11.70 3.30 14.26
N CYS A 18 12.04 4.50 13.79
CA CYS A 18 11.15 5.66 13.84
C CYS A 18 9.83 5.43 13.09
N LEU A 19 9.83 4.70 11.97
CA LEU A 19 8.61 4.38 11.23
C LEU A 19 7.75 3.32 11.92
N LEU A 20 8.38 2.37 12.62
CA LEU A 20 7.68 1.38 13.45
C LEU A 20 7.02 2.04 14.68
N GLN A 21 7.63 3.09 15.21
CA GLN A 21 7.13 3.83 16.37
C GLN A 21 6.16 4.95 16.01
N PHE A 22 6.13 5.37 14.74
CA PHE A 22 5.24 6.42 14.30
C PHE A 22 3.78 5.94 14.33
N SER A 23 3.00 6.46 15.29
CA SER A 23 1.66 5.97 15.61
C SER A 23 0.70 5.93 14.42
N TYR A 24 0.86 6.85 13.46
CA TYR A 24 0.07 6.91 12.25
C TYR A 24 0.35 5.78 11.25
N LEU A 25 1.53 5.16 11.34
CA LEU A 25 1.95 3.99 10.55
C LEU A 25 1.95 2.69 11.36
N ASN A 26 1.59 2.75 12.65
CA ASN A 26 1.51 1.60 13.55
C ASN A 26 0.07 1.38 14.00
N LYS A 27 -0.83 1.15 13.04
CA LYS A 27 -2.25 0.89 13.31
C LYS A 27 -2.53 -0.60 13.39
N ARG A 28 -3.51 -0.97 14.22
CA ARG A 28 -4.05 -2.34 14.27
C ARG A 28 -4.98 -2.58 13.09
N LEU A 29 -4.42 -2.92 11.93
CA LEU A 29 -5.19 -3.12 10.70
C LEU A 29 -6.27 -4.21 10.82
N ASN A 30 -6.09 -5.25 11.64
CA ASN A 30 -7.15 -6.24 11.87
C ASN A 30 -8.42 -5.62 12.46
N ASP A 31 -8.29 -4.73 13.44
CA ASP A 31 -9.43 -4.06 14.08
C ASP A 31 -10.16 -3.14 13.10
N ILE A 32 -9.40 -2.50 12.19
CA ILE A 32 -9.96 -1.65 11.13
C ILE A 32 -10.62 -2.52 10.07
N TYR A 33 -9.99 -3.61 9.64
CA TYR A 33 -10.51 -4.54 8.64
C TYR A 33 -11.86 -5.14 9.07
N ALA A 34 -12.03 -5.41 10.37
CA ALA A 34 -13.27 -5.95 10.91
C ALA A 34 -14.44 -4.94 10.96
N LYS A 35 -14.15 -3.63 10.94
CA LYS A 35 -15.15 -2.57 11.16
C LYS A 35 -15.41 -1.71 9.92
N GLU A 36 -14.42 -1.57 9.05
CA GLU A 36 -14.45 -0.66 7.92
C GLU A 36 -15.04 -1.32 6.68
N GLU A 37 -15.69 -0.53 5.83
CA GLU A 37 -16.17 -1.00 4.54
C GLU A 37 -15.03 -1.56 3.69
N ARG A 38 -15.21 -2.73 3.08
CA ARG A 38 -14.12 -3.49 2.46
C ARG A 38 -13.31 -2.68 1.45
N TYR A 39 -13.96 -1.95 0.55
CA TYR A 39 -13.25 -1.13 -0.44
C TYR A 39 -12.56 0.09 0.18
N ILE A 40 -13.13 0.67 1.24
CA ILE A 40 -12.46 1.74 2.00
C ILE A 40 -11.21 1.18 2.66
N PHE A 41 -11.30 0.02 3.31
CA PHE A 41 -10.13 -0.64 3.89
C PHE A 41 -8.99 -0.78 2.88
N PHE A 42 -9.27 -1.37 1.72
CA PHE A 42 -8.26 -1.60 0.69
C PHE A 42 -7.69 -0.31 0.09
N MET A 43 -8.51 0.73 -0.07
CA MET A 43 -8.04 2.02 -0.61
C MET A 43 -7.28 2.87 0.42
N PHE A 44 -7.52 2.73 1.72
CA PHE A 44 -7.00 3.70 2.70
C PHE A 44 -6.09 3.11 3.78
N PHE A 45 -6.18 1.80 4.04
CA PHE A 45 -5.51 1.15 5.18
C PHE A 45 -4.67 -0.08 4.82
N TYR A 46 -4.98 -0.77 3.71
CA TYR A 46 -4.23 -1.95 3.30
C TYR A 46 -2.74 -1.67 3.15
N LYS A 47 -1.93 -2.48 3.83
CA LYS A 47 -0.45 -2.43 3.89
C LYS A 47 0.13 -1.08 4.33
N THR A 48 -0.65 -0.31 5.10
CA THR A 48 -0.20 0.98 5.67
C THR A 48 0.49 0.86 7.03
N SER A 49 0.54 -0.35 7.58
CA SER A 49 1.24 -0.65 8.83
C SER A 49 2.01 -1.96 8.71
N TRP A 50 3.09 -2.05 9.49
CA TRP A 50 3.98 -3.20 9.51
C TRP A 50 3.38 -4.37 10.30
N CYS A 51 3.62 -5.58 9.82
CA CYS A 51 3.09 -6.76 10.48
C CYS A 51 3.71 -6.93 11.88
N PRO A 52 2.89 -7.13 12.93
CA PRO A 52 3.40 -7.29 14.29
C PRO A 52 4.05 -8.66 14.54
N THR A 53 3.89 -9.61 13.62
CA THR A 53 4.44 -10.96 13.74
C THR A 53 5.62 -11.18 12.80
N LYS A 54 6.38 -12.26 13.03
CA LYS A 54 7.52 -12.64 12.18
C LYS A 54 7.08 -12.82 10.73
N LYS A 55 7.92 -12.41 9.79
CA LYS A 55 7.62 -12.41 8.35
C LYS A 55 7.17 -13.75 7.79
N ASP A 56 7.80 -14.85 8.23
CA ASP A 56 7.52 -16.19 7.72
C ASP A 56 6.47 -16.95 8.56
N SER A 57 5.82 -16.28 9.51
CA SER A 57 4.76 -16.91 10.32
C SER A 57 3.47 -17.17 9.55
N HIS A 58 3.28 -16.53 8.38
CA HIS A 58 2.11 -16.66 7.52
C HIS A 58 2.41 -16.15 6.10
N ASP A 59 1.47 -16.38 5.17
CA ASP A 59 1.58 -15.89 3.79
C ASP A 59 1.51 -14.35 3.74
N SER A 60 2.68 -13.71 3.61
CA SER A 60 2.80 -12.25 3.44
C SER A 60 2.00 -11.69 2.26
N LYS A 61 1.72 -12.49 1.21
CA LYS A 61 0.90 -12.08 0.06
C LYS A 61 -0.59 -12.00 0.40
N SER A 62 -1.05 -12.71 1.45
CA SER A 62 -2.43 -12.63 1.96
C SER A 62 -2.55 -11.62 3.09
N CYS A 63 -1.44 -11.27 3.73
CA CYS A 63 -1.45 -10.38 4.88
C CYS A 63 -1.86 -8.95 4.52
N ILE A 64 -2.76 -8.38 5.31
CA ILE A 64 -3.19 -6.98 5.19
C ILE A 64 -2.12 -5.98 5.65
N TYR A 65 -1.08 -6.46 6.34
CA TYR A 65 0.06 -5.67 6.78
C TYR A 65 1.21 -5.74 5.76
N ALA A 66 2.10 -4.75 5.84
CA ALA A 66 3.35 -4.74 5.11
C ALA A 66 4.37 -5.64 5.80
N HIS A 67 5.09 -6.44 5.01
CA HIS A 67 6.20 -7.28 5.48
C HIS A 67 7.57 -6.83 4.96
N HIS A 68 7.57 -5.92 3.99
CA HIS A 68 8.74 -5.49 3.24
C HIS A 68 8.59 -4.02 2.85
N THR A 69 9.70 -3.31 2.65
CA THR A 69 9.68 -1.93 2.13
C THR A 69 9.05 -1.83 0.74
N ARG A 70 9.20 -2.87 -0.08
CA ARG A 70 8.54 -3.00 -1.40
C ARG A 70 7.03 -3.28 -1.33
N ASP A 71 6.53 -3.62 -0.16
CA ASP A 71 5.13 -3.98 0.10
C ASP A 71 4.40 -2.90 0.91
N PHE A 72 5.17 -2.05 1.60
CA PHE A 72 4.66 -0.91 2.33
C PHE A 72 3.93 0.08 1.41
N ARG A 73 2.81 0.58 1.91
CA ARG A 73 1.97 1.56 1.25
C ARG A 73 1.80 2.77 2.15
N ARG A 74 2.22 3.95 1.69
CA ARG A 74 1.95 5.18 2.43
C ARG A 74 0.43 5.40 2.50
N PRO A 75 -0.13 5.64 3.70
CA PRO A 75 -1.55 5.95 3.84
C PRO A 75 -1.91 7.22 3.05
N PRO A 76 -2.83 7.17 2.05
CA PRO A 76 -3.15 8.31 1.18
C PRO A 76 -3.90 9.45 1.91
N ASP A 77 -4.38 9.16 3.11
CA ASP A 77 -4.94 10.16 4.02
C ASP A 77 -3.86 11.06 4.65
N LEU A 78 -2.62 10.57 4.75
CA LEU A 78 -1.50 11.25 5.40
C LEU A 78 -0.45 11.75 4.41
N PHE A 79 -0.20 10.97 3.36
CA PHE A 79 0.77 11.28 2.31
C PHE A 79 0.05 11.48 0.99
N LYS A 80 0.20 12.64 0.37
CA LYS A 80 -0.37 12.92 -0.95
C LYS A 80 0.64 12.52 -2.01
N TYR A 81 0.25 11.60 -2.88
CA TYR A 81 1.02 11.17 -4.03
C TYR A 81 0.06 10.81 -5.16
N ALA A 82 0.51 10.99 -6.38
CA ALA A 82 -0.23 10.66 -7.58
C ALA A 82 0.02 9.19 -7.96
N PRO A 83 -0.93 8.52 -8.66
CA PRO A 83 -0.88 7.08 -8.96
C PRO A 83 0.08 6.70 -10.11
N GLU A 84 1.17 7.44 -10.27
CA GLU A 84 2.24 7.20 -11.22
C GLU A 84 3.48 6.70 -10.49
N ASP A 85 4.20 5.76 -11.11
CA ASP A 85 5.43 5.22 -10.55
C ASP A 85 6.52 6.30 -10.52
N CYS A 86 7.18 6.44 -9.37
CA CYS A 86 8.38 7.26 -9.24
C CYS A 86 9.54 6.62 -10.04
N GLU A 87 10.50 7.44 -10.47
CA GLU A 87 11.69 6.99 -11.20
C GLU A 87 12.48 5.90 -10.44
N THR A 88 12.54 6.00 -9.11
CA THR A 88 13.18 4.97 -8.28
C THR A 88 12.46 3.62 -8.37
N LEU A 89 11.13 3.61 -8.35
CA LEU A 89 10.33 2.39 -8.51
C LEU A 89 10.46 1.83 -9.93
N GLN A 90 10.53 2.68 -10.96
CA GLN A 90 10.78 2.24 -12.33
C GLN A 90 12.13 1.50 -12.46
N ASN A 91 13.11 1.90 -11.66
CA ASN A 91 14.42 1.24 -11.55
C ASN A 91 14.42 0.05 -10.56
N GLY A 92 13.26 -0.33 -10.00
CA GLY A 92 13.14 -1.45 -9.05
C GLY A 92 13.68 -1.16 -7.64
N LEU A 93 13.88 0.11 -7.30
CA LEU A 93 14.41 0.56 -6.01
C LEU A 93 13.29 1.00 -5.05
N GLY A 94 13.59 0.94 -3.74
CA GLY A 94 12.68 1.35 -2.68
C GLY A 94 12.62 2.87 -2.48
N TRP A 95 11.72 3.30 -1.59
CA TRP A 95 11.56 4.71 -1.22
C TRP A 95 12.76 5.28 -0.46
N ASP A 96 13.60 4.43 0.14
CA ASP A 96 14.85 4.75 0.82
C ASP A 96 15.94 5.26 -0.13
N TYR A 97 15.83 4.92 -1.42
CA TYR A 97 16.69 5.45 -2.48
C TYR A 97 16.11 6.71 -3.15
N CYS A 98 14.88 7.08 -2.80
CA CYS A 98 14.29 8.33 -3.29
C CYS A 98 14.72 9.48 -2.38
N GLU A 99 15.36 10.50 -2.93
CA GLU A 99 15.75 11.70 -2.19
C GLU A 99 14.55 12.41 -1.54
N ARG A 100 13.36 12.27 -2.12
CA ARG A 100 12.10 12.81 -1.58
C ARG A 100 11.50 11.93 -0.48
N GLY A 101 12.00 10.70 -0.32
CA GLY A 101 11.57 9.73 0.68
C GLY A 101 10.05 9.59 0.77
N LEU A 102 9.51 9.67 1.99
CA LEU A 102 8.06 9.59 2.23
C LEU A 102 7.29 10.79 1.64
N LYS A 103 7.94 11.95 1.46
CA LYS A 103 7.35 13.18 0.89
C LYS A 103 7.25 13.14 -0.65
N CYS A 104 7.69 12.07 -1.30
CA CYS A 104 7.59 11.93 -2.75
C CYS A 104 6.13 11.94 -3.23
N GLY A 105 5.81 12.79 -4.20
CA GLY A 105 4.48 12.89 -4.79
C GLY A 105 4.11 11.78 -5.80
N LYS A 106 4.88 10.70 -5.91
CA LYS A 106 4.66 9.56 -6.84
C LYS A 106 4.76 8.23 -6.08
N CYS A 107 4.19 7.16 -6.64
CA CYS A 107 4.22 5.83 -6.04
C CYS A 107 5.64 5.24 -5.95
N HIS A 108 5.92 4.56 -4.85
CA HIS A 108 7.16 3.86 -4.54
C HIS A 108 6.99 2.34 -4.43
N THR A 109 5.76 1.84 -4.49
CA THR A 109 5.50 0.40 -4.62
C THR A 109 4.36 0.15 -5.61
N THR A 110 4.36 -1.03 -6.22
CA THR A 110 3.22 -1.49 -7.04
C THR A 110 1.93 -1.51 -6.22
N VAL A 111 2.02 -1.80 -4.92
CA VAL A 111 0.87 -1.78 -4.00
C VAL A 111 0.31 -0.37 -3.86
N GLU A 112 1.15 0.66 -3.72
CA GLU A 112 0.71 2.06 -3.72
C GLU A 112 -0.09 2.41 -4.97
N ARG A 113 0.42 2.03 -6.15
CA ARG A 113 -0.24 2.32 -7.43
C ARG A 113 -1.56 1.57 -7.60
N LEU A 114 -1.56 0.25 -7.38
CA LEU A 114 -2.74 -0.59 -7.62
C LEU A 114 -3.89 -0.26 -6.66
N TYR A 115 -3.58 0.04 -5.40
CA TYR A 115 -4.57 0.34 -4.38
C TYR A 115 -4.77 1.85 -4.17
N HIS A 116 -4.19 2.69 -5.03
CA HIS A 116 -4.45 4.13 -4.99
C HIS A 116 -5.97 4.39 -5.16
N PRO A 117 -6.58 5.32 -4.40
CA PRO A 117 -8.02 5.59 -4.50
C PRO A 117 -8.52 5.92 -5.92
N ASP A 118 -7.65 6.47 -6.77
CA ASP A 118 -7.95 6.78 -8.17
C ASP A 118 -7.77 5.61 -9.15
N LYS A 119 -7.13 4.51 -8.73
CA LYS A 119 -6.85 3.33 -9.57
C LYS A 119 -7.57 2.06 -9.11
N TYR A 120 -7.81 1.92 -7.81
CA TYR A 120 -8.44 0.75 -7.23
C TYR A 120 -9.82 0.50 -7.83
N LYS A 121 -10.03 -0.72 -8.34
CA LYS A 121 -11.26 -1.18 -9.02
C LYS A 121 -11.65 -0.28 -10.20
N ARG A 122 -10.68 0.20 -10.99
CA ARG A 122 -10.92 0.99 -12.23
C ARG A 122 -10.63 0.25 -13.52
N ILE A 123 -9.86 -0.85 -13.45
CA ILE A 123 -9.52 -1.72 -14.58
C ILE A 123 -10.15 -3.09 -14.33
N GLU A 124 -10.66 -3.71 -15.39
CA GLU A 124 -11.27 -5.04 -15.33
C GLU A 124 -10.21 -6.10 -15.03
N CYS A 125 -10.57 -7.07 -14.19
CA CYS A 125 -9.68 -8.15 -13.83
C CYS A 125 -9.61 -9.18 -14.97
N ASP A 126 -8.39 -9.50 -15.41
CA ASP A 126 -8.14 -10.73 -16.16
C ASP A 126 -8.32 -11.93 -15.21
N ARG A 127 -9.45 -12.63 -15.35
CA ARG A 127 -9.83 -13.75 -14.47
C ARG A 127 -8.89 -14.94 -14.60
N THR A 128 -8.19 -15.09 -15.73
CA THR A 128 -7.25 -16.20 -15.95
C THR A 128 -5.96 -16.06 -15.12
N ARG A 129 -5.64 -14.83 -14.71
CA ARG A 129 -4.45 -14.49 -13.91
C ARG A 129 -4.79 -14.02 -12.49
N CYS A 130 -6.06 -14.08 -12.11
CA CYS A 130 -6.52 -13.60 -10.81
C CYS A 130 -6.28 -14.66 -9.73
N ASN A 131 -5.25 -14.44 -8.92
CA ASN A 131 -4.88 -15.39 -7.89
C ASN A 131 -5.72 -15.26 -6.60
N LYS A 132 -6.37 -14.11 -6.37
CA LYS A 132 -7.12 -13.81 -5.12
C LYS A 132 -8.24 -12.80 -5.37
N MET A 133 -9.45 -13.26 -5.66
CA MET A 133 -10.61 -12.40 -5.97
C MET A 133 -10.87 -11.35 -4.87
N ASP A 134 -10.72 -11.77 -3.62
CA ASP A 134 -11.05 -11.03 -2.41
C ASP A 134 -10.15 -9.82 -2.12
N ILE A 135 -8.91 -9.85 -2.63
CA ILE A 135 -7.90 -8.81 -2.43
C ILE A 135 -7.64 -8.05 -3.74
N CYS A 136 -7.98 -8.64 -4.89
CA CYS A 136 -7.68 -8.11 -6.22
C CYS A 136 -8.00 -6.61 -6.36
N ALA A 137 -7.03 -5.84 -6.85
CA ALA A 137 -7.19 -4.41 -7.10
C ALA A 137 -8.02 -4.11 -8.35
N PHE A 138 -8.26 -5.10 -9.22
CA PHE A 138 -9.08 -4.97 -10.42
C PHE A 138 -10.51 -5.40 -10.16
N PHE A 139 -11.47 -4.85 -10.90
CA PHE A 139 -12.88 -5.18 -10.69
C PHE A 139 -13.26 -6.45 -11.46
N HIS A 140 -14.05 -7.34 -10.85
CA HIS A 140 -14.53 -8.55 -11.53
C HIS A 140 -15.91 -8.38 -12.19
N ASN A 141 -16.63 -7.32 -11.82
CA ASN A 141 -17.91 -6.94 -12.38
C ASN A 141 -18.17 -5.43 -12.16
N SER A 142 -19.14 -4.88 -12.90
CA SER A 142 -19.48 -3.46 -12.85
C SER A 142 -19.97 -2.98 -11.48
N ARG A 143 -20.52 -3.88 -10.65
CA ARG A 143 -20.97 -3.54 -9.29
C ARG A 143 -19.78 -3.25 -8.38
N GLU A 144 -18.70 -4.03 -8.45
CA GLU A 144 -17.46 -3.73 -7.71
C GLU A 144 -16.90 -2.36 -8.09
N LYS A 145 -16.76 -2.08 -9.39
CA LYS A 145 -16.27 -0.79 -9.91
C LYS A 145 -17.10 0.38 -9.38
N SER A 146 -18.41 0.29 -9.50
CA SER A 146 -19.34 1.37 -9.14
C SER A 146 -19.37 1.59 -7.62
N THR A 147 -19.39 0.52 -6.84
CA THR A 147 -19.42 0.58 -5.37
C THR A 147 -18.12 1.16 -4.82
N ALA A 148 -16.96 0.67 -5.29
CA ALA A 148 -15.67 1.19 -4.88
C ALA A 148 -15.51 2.68 -5.23
N HIS A 149 -15.97 3.11 -6.41
CA HIS A 149 -15.94 4.52 -6.80
C HIS A 149 -16.84 5.39 -5.92
N LYS A 150 -18.08 4.94 -5.64
CA LYS A 150 -19.01 5.64 -4.75
C LYS A 150 -18.42 5.82 -3.35
N LEU A 151 -17.93 4.74 -2.75
CA LEU A 151 -17.35 4.76 -1.40
C LEU A 151 -16.10 5.65 -1.35
N CYS A 152 -15.22 5.59 -2.35
CA CYS A 152 -14.05 6.47 -2.44
C CYS A 152 -14.45 7.96 -2.36
N LYS A 153 -15.43 8.37 -3.17
CA LYS A 153 -15.93 9.76 -3.17
C LYS A 153 -16.52 10.17 -1.82
N GLN A 154 -17.27 9.27 -1.17
CA GLN A 154 -17.86 9.53 0.14
C GLN A 154 -16.78 9.70 1.22
N HIS A 155 -15.79 8.80 1.25
CA HIS A 155 -14.68 8.87 2.20
C HIS A 155 -13.85 10.15 2.02
N MET A 156 -13.48 10.48 0.79
CA MET A 156 -12.70 11.69 0.50
C MET A 156 -13.42 12.96 0.94
N LYS A 157 -14.75 13.05 0.73
CA LYS A 157 -15.57 14.16 1.22
C LYS A 157 -15.61 14.21 2.75
N ALA A 158 -15.86 13.08 3.40
CA ALA A 158 -15.88 12.98 4.87
C ALA A 158 -14.51 13.24 5.51
N ARG A 159 -13.41 13.07 4.77
CA ARG A 159 -12.05 13.37 5.26
C ARG A 159 -11.67 14.83 5.17
N GLN A 160 -12.17 15.58 4.19
CA GLN A 160 -11.89 17.02 4.10
C GLN A 160 -12.40 17.80 5.33
N SER A 161 -13.35 17.26 6.08
CA SER A 161 -13.82 17.82 7.35
C SER A 161 -13.00 17.40 8.58
N LEU A 162 -12.07 16.43 8.46
CA LEU A 162 -11.23 15.94 9.55
C LEU A 162 -9.83 16.59 9.49
N LYS A 163 -9.42 17.29 10.55
CA LYS A 163 -8.06 17.82 10.70
C LYS A 163 -7.08 16.69 11.03
N LEU A 164 -6.57 16.01 10.00
CA LEU A 164 -5.42 15.10 10.17
C LEU A 164 -4.13 15.92 10.36
N PRO A 165 -3.14 15.40 11.10
CA PRO A 165 -1.87 16.08 11.25
C PRO A 165 -1.18 16.19 9.90
N ASN A 166 -0.61 17.36 9.63
CA ASN A 166 0.23 17.55 8.46
C ASN A 166 1.59 16.86 8.71
N VAL A 167 1.75 15.66 8.17
CA VAL A 167 2.98 14.87 8.30
C VAL A 167 4.09 15.33 7.33
N ASN A 168 3.87 16.43 6.60
CA ASN A 168 4.87 16.99 5.69
C ASN A 168 5.84 17.98 6.36
N GLN A 169 5.73 18.22 7.68
CA GLN A 169 6.74 18.95 8.46
C GLN A 169 7.90 18.03 8.78
#